data_AF-A0A1H5RJH6-F1
#
_entry.id   AF-A0A1H5RJH6-F1
#
_cell.length_a   1.000
_cell.length_b   1.000
_cell.length_c   1.000
_cell.angle_alpha   90.00
_cell.angle_beta   90.00
_cell.angle_gamma   90.00
#
_symmetry.space_group_name_H-M   'P 1'
#
loop_
_entity.id
_entity.type
_entity.pdbx_description
1 polymer ?
#
loop_
_entity_poly.entity_id
_entity_poly.type
_entity_poly.pdbx_seq_one_letter_code
_entity_poly.pdbx_strand_id
1 'polypeptide(L)'
;MTTSDGEPDCDLPEVAGIITGAEFAGDLLLAEYRTLRDEILKKMDHRTSLVVCSVTVSSAVLGFGIERRSASLLLVSPLVSLLLGILIVFYNMQIGVASEYLRKRYEQPLSRRFKGFIGWHEGMGDPNIRLFQRLVPYHLPLILIAIAPVIVAVPLAAALGSAFVAGLPVLVVVVCLFAVYLFELVKNRKLL
;
A
#
# COMPACT_ATOMS: atom_id res chain seq x y z
N MET A 1 -71.05 -23.46 29.74
CA MET A 1 -70.42 -24.39 28.78
C MET A 1 -69.50 -23.54 27.92
N THR A 2 -68.25 -23.39 28.35
CA THR A 2 -67.23 -22.53 27.75
C THR A 2 -66.26 -23.43 27.01
N THR A 3 -66.31 -23.44 25.68
CA THR A 3 -65.29 -24.09 24.85
C THR A 3 -64.12 -23.13 24.69
N SER A 4 -63.01 -23.53 25.31
CA SER A 4 -61.70 -22.91 25.22
C SER A 4 -61.08 -23.27 23.87
N ASP A 5 -61.00 -22.29 22.96
CA ASP A 5 -60.26 -22.44 21.71
C ASP A 5 -58.75 -22.37 22.03
N GLY A 6 -58.10 -23.53 21.96
CA GLY A 6 -56.65 -23.65 22.07
C GLY A 6 -55.98 -23.13 20.80
N GLU A 7 -55.37 -21.97 20.91
CA GLU A 7 -54.47 -21.41 19.91
C GLU A 7 -53.18 -22.25 19.86
N PRO A 8 -52.68 -22.64 18.68
CA PRO A 8 -51.49 -23.48 18.59
C PRO A 8 -50.26 -22.68 19.04
N ASP A 9 -49.55 -23.23 20.03
CA ASP A 9 -48.25 -22.79 20.53
C ASP A 9 -47.21 -22.87 19.39
N CYS A 10 -47.11 -21.80 18.60
CA CYS A 10 -46.14 -21.66 17.52
C CYS A 10 -44.74 -21.50 18.13
N ASP A 11 -44.00 -22.60 18.25
CA ASP A 11 -42.54 -22.72 18.09
C ASP A 11 -41.69 -21.45 18.38
N LEU A 12 -41.79 -20.90 19.59
CA LEU A 12 -40.99 -19.77 20.05
C LEU A 12 -39.48 -20.03 20.24
N PRO A 13 -38.97 -21.24 20.56
CA PRO A 13 -37.54 -21.43 20.81
C PRO A 13 -36.70 -21.49 19.52
N GLU A 14 -37.28 -21.95 18.40
CA GLU A 14 -36.55 -22.08 17.13
C GLU A 14 -36.31 -20.71 16.46
N VAL A 15 -37.33 -19.84 16.47
CA VAL A 15 -37.24 -18.49 15.92
C VAL A 15 -36.27 -17.62 16.72
N ALA A 16 -36.26 -17.74 18.06
CA ALA A 16 -35.29 -17.04 18.91
C ALA A 16 -33.83 -17.47 18.61
N GLY A 17 -33.58 -18.76 18.40
CA GLY A 17 -32.26 -19.27 17.99
C GLY A 17 -31.80 -18.74 16.63
N ILE A 18 -32.71 -18.62 15.66
CA ILE A 18 -32.43 -18.09 14.32
C ILE A 18 -32.13 -16.59 14.35
N ILE A 19 -32.88 -15.80 15.13
CA ILE A 19 -32.65 -14.36 15.30
C ILE A 19 -31.29 -14.11 15.95
N THR A 20 -30.97 -14.85 17.03
CA THR A 20 -29.69 -14.71 17.74
C THR A 20 -28.51 -15.10 16.84
N GLY A 21 -28.66 -16.15 16.02
CA GLY A 21 -27.64 -16.57 15.06
C GLY A 21 -27.41 -15.57 13.92
N ALA A 22 -28.49 -14.94 13.42
CA ALA A 22 -28.40 -13.92 12.38
C ALA A 22 -27.77 -12.62 12.88
N GLU A 23 -28.09 -12.20 14.11
CA GLU A 23 -27.50 -11.03 14.77
C GLU A 23 -26.00 -11.25 15.02
N PHE A 24 -25.63 -12.42 15.57
CA PHE A 24 -24.24 -12.81 15.78
C PHE A 24 -23.43 -12.86 14.48
N ALA A 25 -24.01 -13.40 13.40
CA ALA A 25 -23.36 -13.40 12.09
C ALA A 25 -23.17 -11.99 11.52
N GLY A 26 -24.13 -11.09 11.76
CA GLY A 26 -24.02 -9.67 11.41
C GLY A 26 -22.89 -8.97 12.16
N ASP A 27 -22.83 -9.17 13.48
CA ASP A 27 -21.80 -8.61 14.34
C ASP A 27 -20.41 -9.13 14.01
N LEU A 28 -20.28 -10.43 13.71
CA LEU A 28 -19.02 -11.04 13.29
C LEU A 28 -18.52 -10.46 11.98
N LEU A 29 -19.40 -10.31 10.97
CA LEU A 29 -19.04 -9.70 9.68
C LEU A 29 -18.63 -8.24 9.84
N LEU A 30 -19.29 -7.51 10.72
CA LEU A 30 -18.99 -6.10 10.98
C LEU A 30 -17.68 -5.95 11.75
N ALA A 31 -17.41 -6.84 12.70
CA ALA A 31 -16.13 -6.93 13.40
C ALA A 31 -14.99 -7.24 12.43
N GLU A 32 -15.13 -8.25 11.58
CA GLU A 32 -14.13 -8.62 10.58
C GLU A 32 -13.86 -7.47 9.60
N TYR A 33 -14.91 -6.80 9.13
CA TYR A 33 -14.80 -5.61 8.27
C TYR A 33 -13.98 -4.50 8.94
N ARG A 34 -14.26 -4.19 10.22
CA ARG A 34 -13.53 -3.18 10.99
C ARG A 34 -12.06 -3.59 11.17
N THR A 35 -11.80 -4.83 11.56
CA THR A 35 -10.44 -5.35 11.74
C THR A 35 -9.61 -5.26 10.46
N LEU A 36 -10.17 -5.67 9.31
CA LEU A 36 -9.48 -5.54 8.01
C LEU A 36 -9.21 -4.08 7.65
N ARG A 37 -10.18 -3.19 7.88
CA ARG A 37 -10.00 -1.76 7.63
C ARG A 37 -8.87 -1.19 8.50
N ASP A 38 -8.83 -1.52 9.78
CA ASP A 38 -7.80 -1.05 10.70
C ASP A 38 -6.42 -1.61 10.33
N GLU A 39 -6.36 -2.85 9.86
CA GLU A 39 -5.12 -3.44 9.32
C GLU A 39 -4.62 -2.67 8.09
N ILE A 40 -5.50 -2.33 7.15
CA ILE A 40 -5.17 -1.54 5.97
C ILE A 40 -4.65 -0.15 6.36
N LEU A 41 -5.34 0.54 7.28
CA LEU A 41 -4.94 1.86 7.78
C LEU A 41 -3.57 1.80 8.46
N LYS A 42 -3.32 0.76 9.28
CA LYS A 42 -2.01 0.55 9.93
C LYS A 42 -0.90 0.32 8.91
N LYS A 43 -1.16 -0.44 7.83
CA LYS A 43 -0.20 -0.63 6.72
C LYS A 43 0.06 0.67 5.96
N MET A 44 -0.97 1.50 5.75
CA MET A 44 -0.83 2.82 5.12
C MET A 44 0.02 3.79 5.95
N ASP A 45 -0.15 3.79 7.27
CA ASP A 45 0.64 4.63 8.18
C ASP A 45 2.11 4.19 8.21
N HIS A 46 2.34 2.87 8.27
CA HIS A 46 3.69 2.31 8.20
C HIS A 46 4.40 2.67 6.88
N ARG A 47 3.69 2.62 5.75
CA ARG A 47 4.20 3.08 4.46
C ARG A 47 4.65 4.55 4.52
N THR A 48 3.85 5.43 5.13
CA THR A 48 4.17 6.86 5.22
C THR A 48 5.44 7.08 6.04
N SER A 49 5.60 6.34 7.14
CA SER A 49 6.82 6.35 7.95
C SER A 49 8.05 5.86 7.18
N LEU A 50 7.91 4.81 6.35
CA LEU A 50 9.00 4.34 5.48
C LEU A 50 9.40 5.36 4.43
N VAL A 51 8.44 6.09 3.85
CA VAL A 51 8.71 7.17 2.88
C VAL A 51 9.53 8.28 3.54
N VAL A 52 9.11 8.74 4.73
CA VAL A 52 9.83 9.79 5.48
C VAL A 52 11.23 9.32 5.89
N CYS A 53 11.35 8.08 6.34
CA CYS A 53 12.64 7.46 6.66
C CYS A 53 13.56 7.42 5.43
N SER A 54 13.04 6.99 4.28
CA SER A 54 13.79 6.93 3.02
C SER A 54 14.34 8.28 2.60
N VAL A 55 13.52 9.33 2.64
CA VAL A 55 13.96 10.69 2.30
C VAL A 55 15.02 11.17 3.28
N THR A 56 14.81 10.99 4.58
CA THR A 56 15.74 11.43 5.63
C THR A 56 17.10 10.74 5.50
N VAL A 57 17.11 9.41 5.41
CA VAL A 57 18.35 8.64 5.31
C VAL A 57 19.07 8.94 4.00
N SER A 58 18.36 8.97 2.87
CA SER A 58 18.99 9.25 1.57
C SER A 58 19.60 10.66 1.52
N SER A 59 18.92 11.64 2.12
CA SER A 59 19.42 13.02 2.22
C SER A 59 20.64 13.13 3.14
N ALA A 60 20.62 12.45 4.28
CA ALA A 60 21.76 12.41 5.20
C ALA A 60 23.00 11.78 4.54
N VAL A 61 22.84 10.62 3.91
CA VAL A 61 23.92 9.92 3.19
C VAL A 61 24.46 10.79 2.04
N LEU A 62 23.57 11.45 1.29
CA LEU A 62 23.97 12.35 0.21
C LEU A 62 24.78 13.53 0.76
N GLY A 63 24.32 14.17 1.83
CA GLY A 63 25.03 15.27 2.50
C GLY A 63 26.43 14.87 2.96
N PHE A 64 26.57 13.71 3.62
CA PHE A 64 27.87 13.18 4.02
C PHE A 64 28.77 12.85 2.82
N GLY A 65 28.20 12.33 1.73
CA GLY A 65 28.95 12.06 0.50
C GLY A 65 29.53 13.33 -0.13
N ILE A 66 28.77 14.43 -0.10
CA ILE A 66 29.20 15.75 -0.58
C ILE A 66 30.32 16.29 0.31
N GLU A 67 30.12 16.27 1.64
CA GLU A 67 31.09 16.78 2.61
C GLU A 67 32.44 16.06 2.52
N ARG A 68 32.42 14.72 2.42
CA ARG A 68 33.63 13.90 2.36
C ARG A 68 34.25 13.80 0.96
N ARG A 69 33.64 14.40 -0.06
CA ARG A 69 34.06 14.30 -1.47
C ARG A 69 34.37 12.86 -1.91
N SER A 70 33.60 11.89 -1.41
CA SER A 70 33.84 10.47 -1.67
C SER A 70 32.80 9.94 -2.64
N ALA A 71 33.25 9.55 -3.84
CA ALA A 71 32.40 8.97 -4.86
C ALA A 71 31.66 7.71 -4.36
N SER A 72 32.33 6.89 -3.55
CA SER A 72 31.73 5.69 -2.96
C SER A 72 30.58 6.02 -2.01
N LEU A 73 30.74 7.04 -1.15
CA LEU A 73 29.67 7.46 -0.23
C LEU A 73 28.49 8.09 -0.97
N LEU A 74 28.76 8.85 -2.04
CA LEU A 74 27.70 9.41 -2.89
C LEU A 74 26.83 8.31 -3.51
N LEU A 75 27.45 7.22 -3.97
CA LEU A 75 26.74 6.09 -4.59
C LEU A 75 25.98 5.20 -3.59
N VAL A 76 26.25 5.30 -2.29
CA VAL A 76 25.44 4.63 -1.26
C VAL A 76 24.06 5.27 -1.13
N SER A 77 23.92 6.58 -1.35
CA SER A 77 22.63 7.28 -1.27
C SER A 77 21.57 6.69 -2.23
N PRO A 78 21.82 6.55 -3.55
CA PRO A 78 20.86 5.92 -4.45
C PRO A 78 20.64 4.44 -4.16
N LEU A 79 21.63 3.72 -3.63
CA LEU A 79 21.46 2.32 -3.21
C LEU A 79 20.42 2.20 -2.10
N VAL A 80 20.54 3.02 -1.05
CA VAL A 80 19.59 3.03 0.07
C VAL A 80 18.20 3.47 -0.39
N SER A 81 18.12 4.52 -1.20
CA SER A 81 16.83 5.01 -1.72
C SER A 81 16.12 3.96 -2.59
N LEU A 82 16.85 3.24 -3.45
CA LEU A 82 16.27 2.19 -4.29
C LEU A 82 15.78 0.99 -3.49
N LEU A 83 16.55 0.54 -2.49
CA LEU A 83 16.14 -0.55 -1.60
C LEU A 83 14.85 -0.21 -0.85
N LEU A 84 14.78 0.99 -0.28
CA LEU A 84 13.58 1.48 0.40
C LEU A 84 12.42 1.71 -0.58
N GLY A 85 12.72 2.21 -1.79
CA GLY A 85 11.74 2.37 -2.87
C GLY A 85 11.08 1.06 -3.28
N ILE A 86 11.85 -0.03 -3.44
CA ILE A 86 11.33 -1.38 -3.72
C ILE A 86 10.46 -1.86 -2.55
N LEU A 87 10.91 -1.67 -1.31
CA LEU A 87 10.14 -2.04 -0.12
C LEU A 87 8.80 -1.30 -0.06
N ILE A 88 8.78 -0.01 -0.39
CA ILE A 88 7.54 0.78 -0.43
C ILE A 88 6.58 0.26 -1.53
N VAL A 89 7.10 -0.13 -2.70
CA VAL A 89 6.29 -0.77 -3.76
C VAL A 89 5.67 -2.08 -3.26
N PHE A 90 6.44 -2.90 -2.55
CA PHE A 90 5.95 -4.14 -1.94
C PHE A 90 4.82 -3.88 -0.92
N TYR A 91 4.96 -2.87 -0.06
CA TYR A 91 3.89 -2.48 0.88
C TYR A 91 2.64 -1.98 0.16
N ASN A 92 2.78 -1.21 -0.91
CA ASN A 92 1.63 -0.79 -1.72
C ASN A 92 0.87 -1.97 -2.32
N MET A 93 1.58 -3.01 -2.76
CA MET A 93 0.95 -4.22 -3.29
C MET A 93 0.14 -4.95 -2.22
N GLN A 94 0.67 -5.09 -1.00
CA GLN A 94 -0.09 -5.69 0.09
C GLN A 94 -1.33 -4.89 0.47
N ILE A 95 -1.23 -3.56 0.49
CA ILE A 95 -2.37 -2.67 0.72
C ILE A 95 -3.40 -2.85 -0.40
N GLY A 96 -2.97 -2.85 -1.66
CA GLY A 96 -3.86 -3.02 -2.81
C GLY A 96 -4.62 -4.35 -2.80
N VAL A 97 -3.93 -5.46 -2.49
CA VAL A 97 -4.57 -6.78 -2.39
C VAL A 97 -5.56 -6.84 -1.23
N ALA A 98 -5.21 -6.27 -0.06
CA ALA A 98 -6.12 -6.23 1.09
C ALA A 98 -7.35 -5.36 0.83
N SER A 99 -7.16 -4.18 0.21
CA SER A 99 -8.24 -3.30 -0.23
C SER A 99 -9.15 -3.97 -1.27
N GLU A 100 -8.57 -4.68 -2.24
CA GLU A 100 -9.34 -5.39 -3.26
C GLU A 100 -10.14 -6.55 -2.65
N TYR A 101 -9.54 -7.27 -1.70
CA TYR A 101 -10.23 -8.32 -0.94
C TYR A 101 -11.41 -7.73 -0.16
N LEU A 102 -11.22 -6.62 0.56
CA LEU A 102 -12.29 -5.94 1.30
C LEU A 102 -13.45 -5.54 0.36
N ARG A 103 -13.12 -4.95 -0.79
CA ARG A 103 -14.10 -4.50 -1.79
C ARG A 103 -14.88 -5.67 -2.38
N LYS A 104 -14.19 -6.74 -2.81
CA LYS A 104 -14.83 -7.90 -3.48
C LYS A 104 -15.62 -8.77 -2.51
N ARG A 105 -15.10 -8.97 -1.28
CA ARG A 105 -15.66 -9.94 -0.35
C ARG A 105 -16.76 -9.35 0.54
N TYR A 106 -16.69 -8.07 0.88
CA TYR A 106 -17.64 -7.43 1.80
C TYR A 106 -18.47 -6.36 1.08
N GLU A 107 -17.84 -5.33 0.53
CA GLU A 107 -18.58 -4.16 0.01
C GLU A 107 -19.45 -4.49 -1.21
N GLN A 108 -18.98 -5.32 -2.14
CA GLN A 108 -19.77 -5.71 -3.31
C GLN A 108 -21.02 -6.54 -2.95
N PRO A 109 -20.94 -7.58 -2.09
CA PRO A 109 -22.13 -8.26 -1.60
C PRO A 109 -23.09 -7.35 -0.80
N LEU A 110 -22.57 -6.48 0.05
CA LEU A 110 -23.38 -5.56 0.86
C LEU A 110 -24.09 -4.51 0.00
N SER A 111 -23.40 -3.90 -0.97
CA SER A 111 -24.01 -2.93 -1.91
C SER A 111 -25.11 -3.55 -2.79
N ARG A 112 -24.99 -4.83 -3.17
CA ARG A 112 -26.06 -5.55 -3.89
C ARG A 112 -27.27 -5.83 -3.01
N ARG A 113 -27.07 -6.06 -1.72
CA ARG A 113 -28.13 -6.43 -0.78
C ARG A 113 -28.85 -5.23 -0.17
N PHE A 114 -28.12 -4.13 0.05
CA PHE A 114 -28.64 -2.91 0.65
C PHE A 114 -28.49 -1.73 -0.31
N LYS A 115 -29.62 -1.30 -0.91
CA LYS A 115 -29.64 -0.09 -1.76
C LYS A 115 -29.26 1.14 -0.93
N GLY A 116 -28.23 1.86 -1.36
CA GLY A 116 -27.72 3.04 -0.68
C GLY A 116 -26.58 2.77 0.32
N PHE A 117 -26.08 1.54 0.43
CA PHE A 117 -24.85 1.26 1.17
C PHE A 117 -23.69 1.97 0.48
N ILE A 118 -23.07 2.92 1.20
CA ILE A 118 -21.88 3.63 0.73
C ILE A 118 -20.64 2.93 1.25
N GLY A 119 -19.90 2.26 0.37
CA GLY A 119 -18.67 1.54 0.71
C GLY A 119 -17.53 2.51 1.04
N TRP A 120 -16.53 2.07 1.81
CA TRP A 120 -15.37 2.91 2.14
C TRP A 120 -14.60 3.32 0.88
N HIS A 121 -14.63 2.50 -0.17
CA HIS A 121 -13.98 2.76 -1.45
C HIS A 121 -14.77 3.67 -2.42
N GLU A 122 -16.07 3.93 -2.19
CA GLU A 122 -16.87 4.75 -3.11
C GLU A 122 -16.45 6.23 -3.10
N GLY A 123 -15.95 6.74 -1.96
CA GLY A 123 -15.38 8.08 -1.86
C GLY A 123 -14.00 8.22 -2.55
N MET A 124 -13.34 7.12 -2.90
CA MET A 124 -12.01 7.13 -3.54
C MET A 124 -12.06 7.15 -5.08
N GLY A 125 -13.26 7.22 -5.67
CA GLY A 125 -13.45 7.24 -7.13
C GLY A 125 -13.37 5.86 -7.77
N ASP A 126 -14.02 5.72 -8.92
CA ASP A 126 -14.08 4.46 -9.68
C ASP A 126 -12.64 4.03 -10.10
N PRO A 127 -12.23 2.77 -9.87
CA PRO A 127 -10.93 2.25 -10.32
C PRO A 127 -10.68 2.39 -11.83
N ASN A 128 -11.71 2.64 -12.64
CA ASN A 128 -11.63 2.82 -14.09
C ASN A 128 -11.29 4.25 -14.54
N ILE A 129 -11.20 5.22 -13.63
CA ILE A 129 -10.88 6.61 -14.01
C ILE A 129 -9.36 6.70 -14.33
N ARG A 130 -9.04 7.48 -15.38
CA ARG A 130 -7.73 7.57 -16.09
C ARG A 130 -6.53 7.20 -15.23
N LEU A 131 -5.76 6.21 -15.70
CA LEU A 131 -4.47 5.75 -15.15
C LEU A 131 -3.55 6.90 -14.68
N PHE A 132 -3.58 8.03 -15.38
CA PHE A 132 -2.80 9.25 -15.08
C PHE A 132 -3.22 9.93 -13.75
N GLN A 133 -4.51 9.95 -13.42
CA GLN A 133 -5.02 10.50 -12.15
C GLN A 133 -4.67 9.63 -10.95
N ARG A 134 -4.38 8.33 -11.16
CA ARG A 134 -3.87 7.42 -10.12
C ARG A 134 -2.34 7.47 -10.02
N LEU A 135 -1.66 7.48 -11.17
CA LEU A 135 -0.20 7.54 -11.25
C LEU A 135 0.38 8.80 -10.60
N VAL A 136 -0.21 9.97 -10.87
CA VAL A 136 0.37 11.25 -10.44
C VAL A 136 0.40 11.39 -8.90
N PRO A 137 -0.71 11.28 -8.14
CA PRO A 137 -0.65 11.49 -6.70
C PRO A 137 0.03 10.35 -5.93
N TYR A 138 -0.12 9.09 -6.37
CA TYR A 138 0.38 7.95 -5.60
C TYR A 138 1.78 7.48 -5.99
N HIS A 139 2.18 7.64 -7.25
CA HIS A 139 3.45 7.10 -7.76
C HIS A 139 4.49 8.16 -8.06
N LEU A 140 4.11 9.38 -8.44
CA LEU A 140 5.08 10.46 -8.69
C LEU A 140 5.99 10.71 -7.47
N PRO A 141 5.49 10.77 -6.22
CA PRO A 141 6.37 10.95 -5.07
C PRO A 141 7.34 9.78 -4.88
N LEU A 142 6.90 8.54 -5.14
CA LEU A 142 7.74 7.35 -4.98
C LEU A 142 8.84 7.28 -6.04
N ILE A 143 8.47 7.58 -7.29
CA ILE A 143 9.39 7.67 -8.42
C ILE A 143 10.41 8.79 -8.15
N LEU A 144 9.95 9.94 -7.66
CA LEU A 144 10.81 11.07 -7.34
C LEU A 144 11.83 10.73 -6.24
N ILE A 145 11.39 10.05 -5.18
CA ILE A 145 12.29 9.62 -4.08
C ILE A 145 13.33 8.62 -4.57
N ALA A 146 12.95 7.66 -5.42
CA ALA A 146 13.86 6.67 -5.97
C ALA A 146 14.86 7.27 -6.98
N ILE A 147 14.39 8.16 -7.86
CA ILE A 147 15.17 8.69 -8.98
C ILE A 147 16.03 9.90 -8.58
N ALA A 148 15.56 10.78 -7.69
CA ALA A 148 16.27 12.01 -7.37
C ALA A 148 17.70 11.78 -6.84
N PRO A 149 17.96 10.81 -5.93
CA PRO A 149 19.32 10.51 -5.50
C PRO A 149 20.20 9.96 -6.63
N VAL A 150 19.64 9.22 -7.58
CA VAL A 150 20.39 8.70 -8.74
C VAL A 150 20.81 9.84 -9.66
N ILE A 151 19.88 10.75 -9.98
CA ILE A 151 20.14 11.92 -10.85
C ILE A 151 21.21 12.83 -10.25
N VAL A 152 21.25 12.98 -8.93
CA VAL A 152 22.22 13.87 -8.27
C VAL A 152 23.55 13.17 -7.99
N ALA A 153 23.52 11.96 -7.44
CA ALA A 153 24.72 11.28 -6.97
C ALA A 153 25.62 10.79 -8.11
N VAL A 154 25.05 10.30 -9.22
CA VAL A 154 25.84 9.72 -10.32
C VAL A 154 26.67 10.78 -11.04
N PRO A 155 26.12 11.93 -11.47
CA PRO A 155 26.94 12.99 -12.09
C PRO A 155 27.96 13.57 -11.13
N LEU A 156 27.59 13.72 -9.84
CA LEU A 156 28.51 14.26 -8.84
C LEU A 156 29.68 13.30 -8.57
N ALA A 157 29.43 11.99 -8.51
CA ALA A 157 30.46 10.97 -8.41
C ALA A 157 31.36 10.95 -9.66
N ALA A 158 30.80 11.13 -10.86
CA ALA A 158 31.57 11.22 -12.09
C ALA A 158 32.50 12.44 -12.14
N ALA A 159 32.03 13.59 -11.63
CA ALA A 159 32.82 14.82 -11.55
C ALA A 159 34.05 14.72 -10.61
N LEU A 160 34.05 13.76 -9.68
CA LEU A 160 35.17 13.52 -8.74
C LEU A 160 36.33 12.70 -9.36
N GLY A 161 36.17 12.17 -10.57
CA GLY A 161 37.25 11.71 -11.47
C GLY A 161 38.08 10.50 -11.01
N SER A 162 38.83 10.61 -9.91
CA SER A 162 39.81 9.61 -9.47
C SER A 162 39.21 8.45 -8.66
N ALA A 163 38.05 8.66 -8.03
CA ALA A 163 37.37 7.65 -7.22
C ALA A 163 36.22 6.92 -7.95
N PHE A 164 35.94 7.29 -9.21
CA PHE A 164 34.81 6.72 -9.96
C PHE A 164 35.00 5.22 -10.28
N VAL A 165 36.24 4.80 -10.56
CA VAL A 165 36.56 3.39 -10.85
C VAL A 165 36.28 2.50 -9.63
N ALA A 166 36.54 2.99 -8.41
CA ALA A 166 36.21 2.28 -7.18
C ALA A 166 34.69 2.21 -6.92
N GLY A 167 33.92 3.14 -7.50
CA GLY A 167 32.46 3.20 -7.42
C GLY A 167 31.72 2.33 -8.45
N LEU A 168 32.40 1.84 -9.49
CA LEU A 168 31.79 0.99 -10.54
C LEU A 168 30.95 -0.18 -10.03
N PRO A 169 31.40 -1.01 -9.06
CA PRO A 169 30.56 -2.13 -8.58
C PRO A 169 29.28 -1.63 -7.93
N VAL A 170 29.34 -0.52 -7.17
CA VAL A 170 28.15 0.09 -6.56
C VAL A 170 27.21 0.64 -7.63
N LEU A 171 27.76 1.28 -8.67
CA LEU A 171 26.97 1.79 -9.79
C LEU A 171 26.24 0.67 -10.54
N VAL A 172 26.90 -0.47 -10.79
CA VAL A 172 26.27 -1.65 -11.41
C VAL A 172 25.11 -2.14 -10.56
N VAL A 173 25.30 -2.25 -9.25
CA VAL A 173 24.22 -2.65 -8.31
C VAL A 173 23.07 -1.64 -8.35
N VAL A 174 23.36 -0.33 -8.34
CA VAL A 174 22.34 0.74 -8.43
C VAL A 174 21.54 0.62 -9.72
N VAL A 175 22.19 0.41 -10.87
CA VAL A 175 21.51 0.24 -12.16
C VAL A 175 20.66 -1.02 -12.19
N CYS A 176 21.18 -2.15 -11.68
CA CYS A 176 20.41 -3.38 -11.57
C CYS A 176 19.18 -3.21 -10.67
N LEU A 177 19.33 -2.58 -9.49
CA LEU A 177 18.22 -2.29 -8.59
C LEU A 177 17.20 -1.33 -9.22
N PHE A 178 17.67 -0.34 -9.98
CA PHE A 178 16.78 0.56 -10.70
C PHE A 178 15.98 -0.16 -11.79
N ALA A 179 16.62 -1.07 -12.54
CA ALA A 179 15.93 -1.91 -13.51
C ALA A 179 14.87 -2.81 -12.85
N VAL A 180 15.20 -3.42 -11.70
CA VAL A 180 14.24 -4.20 -10.91
C VAL A 180 13.09 -3.34 -10.41
N TYR A 181 13.38 -2.14 -9.90
CA TYR A 181 12.36 -1.19 -9.45
C TYR A 181 11.40 -0.81 -10.59
N LEU A 182 11.92 -0.47 -11.77
CA LEU A 182 11.12 -0.18 -12.95
C LEU A 182 10.30 -1.39 -13.39
N PHE A 183 10.90 -2.58 -13.39
CA PHE A 183 10.21 -3.82 -13.75
C PHE A 183 9.03 -4.10 -12.81
N GLU A 184 9.23 -4.01 -11.50
CA GLU A 184 8.17 -4.16 -10.50
C GLU A 184 7.09 -3.08 -10.67
N LEU A 185 7.46 -1.82 -10.93
CA LEU A 185 6.52 -0.74 -11.16
C LEU A 185 5.66 -0.96 -12.41
N VAL A 186 6.24 -1.48 -13.49
CA VAL A 186 5.52 -1.79 -14.73
C VAL A 186 4.63 -3.03 -14.58
N LYS A 187 5.17 -4.11 -13.99
CA LYS A 187 4.44 -5.36 -13.76
C LYS A 187 3.22 -5.14 -12.88
N ASN A 188 3.40 -4.36 -11.81
CA ASN A 188 2.39 -4.16 -10.79
C ASN A 188 1.41 -3.03 -11.11
N ARG A 189 1.53 -2.38 -12.28
CA ARG A 189 0.66 -1.29 -12.75
C ARG A 189 -0.85 -1.62 -12.74
N LYS A 190 -1.23 -2.90 -12.74
CA LYS A 190 -2.64 -3.34 -12.70
C LYS A 190 -3.19 -3.51 -11.28
N LEU A 191 -2.31 -3.79 -10.31
CA LEU A 191 -2.65 -4.02 -8.90
C LEU A 191 -2.43 -2.76 -8.05
N LEU A 192 -1.57 -1.86 -8.53
CA LEU A 192 -1.25 -0.54 -7.98
C LEU A 192 -2.15 0.56 -8.48
#